data_AF-A0A1F8GX20-F1
#
_entry.id   AF-A0A1F8GX20-F1
#
_cell.length_a   1.000
_cell.length_b   1.000
_cell.length_c   1.000
_cell.angle_alpha   90.00
_cell.angle_beta   90.00
_cell.angle_gamma   90.00
#
_symmetry.space_group_name_H-M   'P 1'
#
loop_
_entity.id
_entity.type
_entity.pdbx_description
1 polymer ?
#
loop_
_entity_poly.entity_id
_entity_poly.type
_entity_poly.pdbx_seq_one_letter_code
_entity_poly.pdbx_strand_id
1 'polypeptide(L)'
;MSKHFLHSVLTVLVLTLAASNVILATSMGELQANVPALAAQLDNVSMQLHAAILAKQTTPTITSLSPTFGPIGTLVTITGTGFLPNNTVKFDFGSIFNVPSKKNGKTLTFMIPAKINDDCSTSTPCPTDTWQNVVPRAYSVAVQNAAGASNAKPFLVIDASPENAGKIVRINSLAPSKGKVGITVKITGKSFTKDSNTVVFGYHRIENIPSKDLKTLQFTVPSQLVYPCLPNQPCPTSTLNPTVPGNYPVRVFNTKGVSNTLVFTVK
;
A
#
# COMPACT_ATOMS: atom_id res chain seq x y z
N MET A 1 -1.02 -6.07 66.09
CA MET A 1 -2.12 -6.50 65.20
C MET A 1 -1.56 -7.30 64.02
N SER A 2 -0.97 -8.48 64.28
CA SER A 2 0.04 -9.08 63.38
C SER A 2 -0.07 -10.60 63.15
N LYS A 3 -1.18 -11.25 63.48
CA LYS A 3 -1.36 -12.70 63.22
C LYS A 3 -2.72 -13.09 62.67
N HIS A 4 -3.78 -12.40 63.08
CA HIS A 4 -5.14 -12.66 62.59
C HIS A 4 -5.40 -12.15 61.15
N PHE A 5 -4.78 -11.03 60.75
CA PHE A 5 -4.93 -10.50 59.38
C PHE A 5 -4.20 -11.38 58.34
N LEU A 6 -3.03 -11.94 58.70
CA LEU A 6 -2.33 -12.91 57.86
C LEU A 6 -3.09 -14.24 57.74
N HIS A 7 -3.72 -14.73 58.82
CA HIS A 7 -4.51 -15.97 58.75
C HIS A 7 -5.72 -15.84 57.82
N SER A 8 -6.43 -14.71 57.85
CA SER A 8 -7.63 -14.50 57.03
C SER A 8 -7.32 -14.31 55.54
N VAL A 9 -6.17 -13.72 55.20
CA VAL A 9 -5.70 -13.62 53.80
C VAL A 9 -5.20 -14.98 53.29
N LEU A 10 -4.60 -15.79 54.18
CA LEU A 10 -4.15 -17.15 53.88
C LEU A 10 -5.32 -18.12 53.64
N THR A 11 -6.47 -17.95 54.30
CA THR A 11 -7.64 -18.83 54.08
C THR A 11 -8.39 -18.52 52.78
N VAL A 12 -8.44 -17.24 52.37
CA VAL A 12 -9.13 -16.82 51.14
C VAL A 12 -8.34 -17.18 49.88
N LEU A 13 -7.01 -17.25 49.95
CA LEU A 13 -6.18 -17.72 48.84
C LEU A 13 -6.29 -19.25 48.63
N VAL A 14 -6.65 -20.00 49.67
CA VAL A 14 -6.74 -21.48 49.65
C VAL A 14 -8.03 -21.99 48.99
N LEU A 15 -9.15 -21.25 49.03
CA LEU A 15 -10.42 -21.75 48.45
C LEU A 15 -10.57 -21.52 46.95
N THR A 16 -9.85 -20.59 46.33
CA THR A 16 -9.98 -20.31 44.88
C THR A 16 -9.01 -21.09 43.98
N LEU A 17 -8.07 -21.87 44.56
CA LEU A 17 -7.02 -22.56 43.80
C LEU A 17 -7.12 -24.09 43.79
N ALA A 18 -8.15 -24.68 44.41
CA ALA A 18 -8.36 -26.14 44.44
C ALA A 18 -8.77 -26.77 43.08
N ALA A 19 -8.92 -25.97 42.02
CA ALA A 19 -9.24 -26.46 40.68
C ALA A 19 -8.00 -26.64 39.77
N SER A 20 -6.79 -26.37 40.26
CA SER A 20 -5.56 -26.46 39.46
C SER A 20 -4.44 -27.00 40.34
N ASN A 21 -4.06 -28.28 40.14
CA ASN A 21 -3.00 -29.02 40.84
C ASN A 21 -1.78 -28.17 41.31
N VAL A 22 -1.90 -27.45 42.41
CA VAL A 22 -0.86 -26.64 43.03
C VAL A 22 -0.54 -27.26 44.39
N ILE A 23 0.75 -27.49 44.64
CA ILE A 23 1.29 -28.03 45.89
C ILE A 23 0.86 -27.10 47.05
N LEU A 24 0.14 -27.63 48.03
CA LEU A 24 -0.25 -26.91 49.25
C LEU A 24 1.01 -26.59 50.06
N ALA A 25 1.52 -25.37 49.95
CA ALA A 25 2.62 -24.90 50.78
C ALA A 25 2.13 -24.76 52.23
N THR A 26 2.80 -25.45 53.16
CA THR A 26 2.51 -25.49 54.59
C THR A 26 3.35 -24.51 55.40
N SER A 27 4.35 -23.87 54.78
CA SER A 27 5.20 -22.85 55.40
C SER A 27 5.49 -21.65 54.48
N MET A 28 5.88 -20.52 55.09
CA MET A 28 6.37 -19.36 54.35
C MET A 28 7.63 -19.65 53.52
N GLY A 29 8.49 -20.57 53.99
CA GLY A 29 9.67 -21.00 53.23
C GLY A 29 9.31 -21.79 51.97
N GLU A 30 8.29 -22.65 52.04
CA GLU A 30 7.76 -23.39 50.89
C GLU A 30 7.07 -22.47 49.87
N LEU A 31 6.33 -21.46 50.34
CA LEU A 31 5.75 -20.43 49.48
C LEU A 31 6.85 -19.68 48.72
N GLN A 32 7.90 -19.23 49.41
CA GLN A 32 8.98 -18.43 48.83
C GLN A 32 9.85 -19.25 47.85
N ALA A 33 9.98 -20.56 48.08
CA ALA A 33 10.64 -21.49 47.15
C ALA A 33 9.80 -21.79 45.89
N ASN A 34 8.47 -21.69 45.98
CA ASN A 34 7.55 -21.96 44.86
C ASN A 34 7.29 -20.73 43.97
N VAL A 35 7.53 -19.52 44.46
CA VAL A 35 7.36 -18.26 43.68
C VAL A 35 8.14 -18.28 42.35
N PRO A 36 9.43 -18.66 42.30
CA PRO A 36 10.17 -18.74 41.04
C PRO A 36 9.60 -19.77 40.06
N ALA A 37 9.15 -20.92 40.56
CA ALA A 37 8.56 -21.97 39.73
C ALA A 37 7.21 -21.54 39.13
N LEU A 38 6.37 -20.86 39.92
CA LEU A 38 5.10 -20.31 39.45
C LEU A 38 5.31 -19.17 38.43
N ALA A 39 6.32 -18.32 38.64
CA ALA A 39 6.70 -17.30 37.66
C ALA A 39 7.13 -17.93 36.32
N ALA A 40 7.98 -18.97 36.35
CA ALA A 40 8.38 -19.68 35.14
C ALA A 40 7.20 -20.37 34.42
N GLN A 41 6.23 -20.91 35.18
CA GLN A 41 5.00 -21.47 34.59
C GLN A 41 4.14 -20.39 33.91
N LEU A 42 4.00 -19.21 34.53
CA LEU A 42 3.29 -18.07 33.93
C LEU A 42 3.96 -17.60 32.64
N ASP A 43 5.30 -17.54 32.61
CA ASP A 43 6.07 -17.19 31.42
C ASP A 43 5.86 -18.21 30.29
N ASN A 44 5.88 -19.51 30.61
CA ASN A 44 5.63 -20.56 29.64
C ASN A 44 4.19 -20.53 29.09
N VAL A 45 3.19 -20.32 29.94
CA VAL A 45 1.78 -20.15 29.51
C VAL A 45 1.63 -18.91 28.63
N SER A 46 2.30 -17.81 28.97
CA SER A 46 2.31 -16.59 28.16
C SER A 46 2.92 -16.85 26.77
N MET A 47 4.06 -17.55 26.69
CA MET A 47 4.67 -17.93 25.41
C MET A 47 3.76 -18.84 24.57
N GLN A 48 3.16 -19.86 25.19
CA GLN A 48 2.26 -20.78 24.50
C GLN A 48 1.01 -20.07 23.99
N LEU A 49 0.46 -19.13 24.76
CA LEU A 49 -0.68 -18.32 24.36
C LEU A 49 -0.32 -17.38 23.20
N HIS A 50 0.83 -16.70 23.26
CA HIS A 50 1.32 -15.87 22.15
C HIS A 50 1.55 -16.70 20.89
N ALA A 51 2.19 -17.86 21.00
CA ALA A 51 2.43 -18.77 19.89
C ALA A 51 1.10 -19.28 19.28
N ALA A 52 0.12 -19.63 20.11
CA ALA A 52 -1.20 -20.08 19.64
C ALA A 52 -1.98 -18.95 18.94
N ILE A 53 -1.88 -17.71 19.43
CA ILE A 53 -2.48 -16.53 18.78
C ILE A 53 -1.85 -16.29 17.41
N LEU A 54 -0.52 -16.38 17.30
CA LEU A 54 0.21 -16.23 16.04
C LEU A 54 -0.10 -17.39 15.06
N ALA A 55 -0.17 -18.63 15.54
CA ALA A 55 -0.49 -19.81 14.73
C ALA A 55 -1.90 -19.76 14.12
N LYS A 56 -2.82 -18.97 14.69
CA LYS A 56 -4.17 -18.75 14.15
C LYS A 56 -4.22 -17.66 13.07
N GLN A 57 -3.18 -16.84 12.95
CA GLN A 57 -3.15 -15.75 11.97
C GLN A 57 -2.85 -16.30 10.59
N THR A 58 -3.63 -15.87 9.61
CA THR A 58 -3.40 -16.22 8.22
C THR A 58 -2.54 -15.18 7.53
N THR A 59 -1.62 -15.64 6.69
CA THR A 59 -0.88 -14.77 5.78
C THR A 59 -1.89 -14.00 4.92
N PRO A 60 -1.73 -12.67 4.77
CA PRO A 60 -2.70 -11.86 4.07
C PRO A 60 -2.66 -12.15 2.57
N THR A 61 -3.77 -11.94 1.88
CA THR A 61 -3.86 -12.08 0.41
C THR A 61 -4.56 -10.86 -0.16
N ILE A 62 -3.98 -10.25 -1.20
CA ILE A 62 -4.57 -9.11 -1.92
C ILE A 62 -5.28 -9.62 -3.17
N THR A 63 -6.59 -9.39 -3.23
CA THR A 63 -7.42 -9.64 -4.41
C THR A 63 -7.36 -8.48 -5.39
N SER A 64 -7.50 -7.23 -4.91
CA SER A 64 -7.54 -6.05 -5.78
C SER A 64 -7.11 -4.75 -5.08
N LEU A 65 -6.72 -3.77 -5.91
CA LEU A 65 -6.53 -2.37 -5.55
C LEU A 65 -7.58 -1.53 -6.28
N SER A 66 -8.16 -0.54 -5.62
CA SER A 66 -9.06 0.42 -6.26
C SER A 66 -8.85 1.84 -5.70
N PRO A 67 -8.45 2.81 -6.54
CA PRO A 67 -8.05 2.64 -7.94
C PRO A 67 -6.73 1.86 -8.09
N THR A 68 -6.38 1.43 -9.30
CA THR A 68 -5.08 0.79 -9.62
C THR A 68 -4.01 1.79 -10.08
N PHE A 69 -4.37 3.06 -10.17
CA PHE A 69 -3.47 4.16 -10.52
C PHE A 69 -3.99 5.47 -9.92
N GLY A 70 -3.10 6.45 -9.79
CA GLY A 70 -3.46 7.78 -9.33
C GLY A 70 -2.23 8.59 -8.91
N PRO A 71 -2.36 9.92 -8.77
CA PRO A 71 -1.27 10.73 -8.26
C PRO A 71 -1.04 10.54 -6.76
N ILE A 72 0.02 11.15 -6.25
CA ILE A 72 0.25 11.34 -4.81
C ILE A 72 -1.01 11.92 -4.16
N GLY A 73 -1.37 11.42 -2.97
CA GLY A 73 -2.59 11.76 -2.25
C GLY A 73 -3.82 10.93 -2.64
N THR A 74 -3.73 10.06 -3.66
CA THR A 74 -4.85 9.16 -4.01
C THR A 74 -5.16 8.21 -2.86
N LEU A 75 -6.43 8.18 -2.43
CA LEU A 75 -6.92 7.19 -1.48
C LEU A 75 -7.13 5.85 -2.18
N VAL A 76 -6.32 4.86 -1.83
CA VAL A 76 -6.36 3.51 -2.38
C VAL A 76 -7.04 2.57 -1.39
N THR A 77 -8.01 1.81 -1.88
CA THR A 77 -8.61 0.69 -1.15
C THR A 77 -7.96 -0.61 -1.60
N ILE A 78 -7.40 -1.37 -0.65
CA ILE A 78 -6.93 -2.73 -0.83
C ILE A 78 -8.05 -3.67 -0.41
N THR A 79 -8.43 -4.63 -1.26
CA THR A 79 -9.39 -5.69 -0.94
C THR A 79 -8.69 -7.03 -0.91
N GLY A 80 -9.00 -7.85 0.10
CA GLY A 80 -8.31 -9.11 0.34
C GLY A 80 -8.85 -9.90 1.52
N THR A 81 -8.00 -10.73 2.10
CA THR A 81 -8.29 -11.57 3.28
C THR A 81 -7.06 -11.63 4.19
N GLY A 82 -7.26 -12.02 5.45
CA GLY A 82 -6.15 -12.20 6.42
C GLY A 82 -5.59 -10.88 6.96
N PHE A 83 -6.26 -9.74 6.74
CA PHE A 83 -5.82 -8.48 7.32
C PHE A 83 -6.15 -8.44 8.82
N LEU A 84 -5.16 -8.08 9.63
CA LEU A 84 -5.28 -7.98 11.09
C LEU A 84 -5.72 -6.57 11.52
N PRO A 85 -5.98 -6.30 12.81
CA PRO A 85 -6.26 -4.94 13.27
C PRO A 85 -5.12 -3.95 13.03
N ASN A 86 -3.87 -4.43 12.95
CA ASN A 86 -2.70 -3.64 12.60
C ASN A 86 -1.92 -4.34 11.47
N ASN A 87 -1.74 -3.67 10.33
CA ASN A 87 -0.95 -4.16 9.20
C ASN A 87 0.02 -3.09 8.72
N THR A 88 1.04 -3.52 7.99
CA THR A 88 1.94 -2.64 7.26
C THR A 88 1.65 -2.78 5.77
N VAL A 89 1.37 -1.68 5.08
CA VAL A 89 1.32 -1.68 3.61
C VAL A 89 2.75 -1.44 3.11
N LYS A 90 3.28 -2.42 2.38
CA LYS A 90 4.56 -2.31 1.66
C LYS A 90 4.28 -1.68 0.29
N PHE A 91 5.03 -0.64 -0.05
CA PHE A 91 4.90 0.13 -1.29
C PHE A 91 6.29 0.28 -1.91
N ASP A 92 6.66 -0.70 -2.74
CA ASP A 92 8.03 -1.02 -3.14
C ASP A 92 9.01 -1.06 -1.95
N PHE A 93 9.96 -0.14 -1.92
CA PHE A 93 11.05 -0.02 -0.95
C PHE A 93 10.62 0.70 0.33
N GLY A 94 9.32 0.96 0.49
CA GLY A 94 8.82 1.74 1.60
C GLY A 94 7.65 1.11 2.34
N SER A 95 7.40 1.59 3.55
CA SER A 95 6.40 1.02 4.45
C SER A 95 5.43 2.09 4.97
N ILE A 96 4.15 1.74 5.01
CA ILE A 96 3.10 2.51 5.68
C ILE A 96 2.59 1.66 6.83
N PHE A 97 2.93 2.07 8.06
CA PHE A 97 2.67 1.32 9.27
C PHE A 97 1.28 1.61 9.83
N ASN A 98 0.82 0.76 10.76
CA ASN A 98 -0.38 0.99 11.55
C ASN A 98 -1.65 1.17 10.70
N VAL A 99 -1.76 0.43 9.59
CA VAL A 99 -2.93 0.48 8.71
C VAL A 99 -4.01 -0.46 9.24
N PRO A 100 -5.15 0.08 9.74
CA PRO A 100 -6.17 -0.74 10.35
C PRO A 100 -7.02 -1.44 9.30
N SER A 101 -7.35 -2.71 9.55
CA SER A 101 -8.33 -3.41 8.73
C SER A 101 -9.75 -2.95 9.00
N LYS A 102 -10.56 -3.04 7.95
CA LYS A 102 -11.99 -2.75 7.94
C LYS A 102 -12.74 -3.95 7.38
N LYS A 103 -14.06 -4.00 7.62
CA LYS A 103 -14.96 -5.06 7.13
C LYS A 103 -14.49 -6.47 7.51
N ASN A 104 -14.13 -6.65 8.78
CA ASN A 104 -13.68 -7.93 9.35
C ASN A 104 -12.44 -8.49 8.62
N GLY A 105 -11.38 -7.69 8.48
CA GLY A 105 -10.12 -8.14 7.89
C GLY A 105 -10.12 -8.28 6.36
N LYS A 106 -11.07 -7.65 5.67
CA LYS A 106 -11.22 -7.75 4.20
C LYS A 106 -10.75 -6.53 3.42
N THR A 107 -10.61 -5.39 4.08
CA THR A 107 -10.23 -4.14 3.40
C THR A 107 -9.23 -3.33 4.20
N LEU A 108 -8.32 -2.66 3.49
CA LEU A 108 -7.42 -1.62 4.01
C LEU A 108 -7.56 -0.37 3.15
N THR A 109 -7.25 0.79 3.71
CA THR A 109 -7.20 2.04 2.97
C THR A 109 -5.94 2.81 3.32
N PHE A 110 -5.21 3.30 2.33
CA PHE A 110 -4.03 4.15 2.52
C PHE A 110 -3.99 5.25 1.46
N MET A 111 -3.31 6.36 1.74
CA MET A 111 -3.05 7.40 0.75
C MET A 111 -1.68 7.16 0.10
N ILE A 112 -1.58 7.38 -1.22
CA ILE A 112 -0.28 7.40 -1.89
C ILE A 112 0.58 8.52 -1.27
N PRO A 113 1.71 8.20 -0.61
CA PRO A 113 2.49 9.20 0.11
C PRO A 113 3.35 10.02 -0.85
N ALA A 114 3.78 11.21 -0.43
CA ALA A 114 4.71 12.04 -1.20
C ALA A 114 6.17 11.58 -1.06
N LYS A 115 6.50 11.02 0.12
CA LYS A 115 7.81 10.45 0.45
C LYS A 115 7.61 9.15 1.18
N ILE A 116 8.51 8.20 1.00
CA ILE A 116 8.45 6.89 1.66
C ILE A 116 9.87 6.39 2.01
N ASN A 117 9.98 5.59 3.06
CA ASN A 117 11.21 4.92 3.49
C ASN A 117 10.91 3.50 3.99
N ASP A 118 11.93 2.63 4.01
CA ASP A 118 11.75 1.21 4.37
C ASP A 118 11.71 0.99 5.90
N ASP A 119 12.34 1.89 6.66
CA ASP A 119 13.04 1.47 7.88
C ASP A 119 12.58 2.12 9.20
N CYS A 120 11.38 2.68 9.26
CA CYS A 120 10.90 3.34 10.47
C CYS A 120 9.79 2.57 11.17
N SER A 121 10.15 1.66 12.05
CA SER A 121 9.21 1.11 13.02
C SER A 121 9.06 2.05 14.23
N THR A 122 8.11 1.75 15.11
CA THR A 122 7.99 2.44 16.41
C THR A 122 9.19 2.19 17.34
N SER A 123 10.12 1.29 17.00
CA SER A 123 11.28 0.93 17.83
C SER A 123 12.61 1.55 17.37
N THR A 124 12.66 2.16 16.18
CA THR A 124 13.88 2.79 15.64
C THR A 124 13.51 4.13 15.02
N PRO A 125 13.87 5.27 15.64
CA PRO A 125 13.66 6.59 15.04
C PRO A 125 14.33 6.67 13.67
N CYS A 126 13.62 7.21 12.68
CA CYS A 126 14.19 7.41 11.35
C CYS A 126 15.47 8.26 11.44
N PRO A 127 16.57 7.85 10.79
CA PRO A 127 17.60 8.80 10.39
C PRO A 127 16.92 9.87 9.52
N THR A 128 17.16 11.14 9.79
CA THR A 128 16.42 12.26 9.17
C THR A 128 16.61 12.38 7.65
N ASP A 129 17.52 11.59 7.04
CA ASP A 129 17.97 11.73 5.65
C ASP A 129 17.63 10.55 4.69
N THR A 130 16.79 9.57 5.08
CA THR A 130 16.52 8.39 4.22
C THR A 130 15.19 8.39 3.47
N TRP A 131 14.43 9.48 3.53
CA TRP A 131 13.13 9.59 2.84
C TRP A 131 13.29 9.78 1.33
N GLN A 132 12.79 8.83 0.55
CA GLN A 132 12.80 8.93 -0.90
C GLN A 132 11.46 9.48 -1.41
N ASN A 133 11.52 10.36 -2.41
CA ASN A 133 10.31 10.88 -3.05
C ASN A 133 9.59 9.77 -3.80
N VAL A 134 8.26 9.74 -3.66
CA VAL A 134 7.41 8.97 -4.56
C VAL A 134 7.34 9.73 -5.88
N VAL A 135 7.56 9.02 -6.97
CA VAL A 135 7.70 9.57 -8.31
C VAL A 135 6.78 8.83 -9.29
N PRO A 136 6.32 9.43 -10.39
CA PRO A 136 5.48 8.74 -11.38
C PRO A 136 6.11 7.45 -11.96
N ARG A 137 5.68 6.28 -11.48
CA ARG A 137 6.05 4.95 -12.02
C ARG A 137 5.12 3.88 -11.46
N ALA A 138 5.31 2.62 -11.88
CA ALA A 138 4.63 1.48 -11.25
C ALA A 138 5.29 1.15 -9.90
N TYR A 139 4.46 0.95 -8.87
CA TYR A 139 4.85 0.50 -7.53
C TYR A 139 4.17 -0.83 -7.21
N SER A 140 4.91 -1.74 -6.59
CA SER A 140 4.42 -2.98 -6.00
C SER A 140 3.77 -2.69 -4.65
N VAL A 141 2.49 -3.05 -4.51
CA VAL A 141 1.74 -2.90 -3.26
C VAL A 141 1.51 -4.27 -2.64
N ALA A 142 2.01 -4.48 -1.44
CA ALA A 142 1.80 -5.68 -0.63
C ALA A 142 1.34 -5.31 0.78
N VAL A 143 0.81 -6.29 1.52
CA VAL A 143 0.41 -6.15 2.92
C VAL A 143 1.23 -7.12 3.74
N GLN A 144 1.83 -6.64 4.80
CA GLN A 144 2.55 -7.44 5.79
C GLN A 144 1.75 -7.43 7.10
N ASN A 145 1.57 -8.61 7.69
CA ASN A 145 1.10 -8.78 9.06
C ASN A 145 2.09 -9.69 9.83
N ALA A 146 1.77 -10.06 11.06
CA ALA A 146 2.66 -10.92 11.87
C ALA A 146 2.76 -12.38 11.37
N ALA A 147 1.82 -12.84 10.53
CA ALA A 147 1.87 -14.14 9.86
C ALA A 147 2.62 -14.14 8.51
N GLY A 148 3.00 -12.97 7.98
CA GLY A 148 3.78 -12.86 6.76
C GLY A 148 3.34 -11.77 5.78
N ALA A 149 3.98 -11.75 4.62
CA ALA A 149 3.69 -10.87 3.50
C ALA A 149 2.65 -11.48 2.56
N SER A 150 1.77 -10.66 2.00
CA SER A 150 0.88 -11.05 0.92
C SER A 150 1.59 -11.14 -0.43
N ASN A 151 0.88 -11.66 -1.42
CA ASN A 151 1.16 -11.34 -2.82
C ASN A 151 1.12 -9.81 -3.05
N ALA A 152 1.78 -9.35 -4.10
CA ALA A 152 1.74 -7.95 -4.49
C ALA A 152 0.78 -7.66 -5.65
N LYS A 153 0.30 -6.42 -5.73
CA LYS A 153 -0.44 -5.87 -6.87
C LYS A 153 0.20 -4.57 -7.32
N PRO A 154 0.30 -4.32 -8.65
CA PRO A 154 0.87 -3.08 -9.13
C PRO A 154 -0.10 -1.91 -8.94
N PHE A 155 0.43 -0.78 -8.51
CA PHE A 155 -0.23 0.52 -8.51
C PHE A 155 0.60 1.50 -9.35
N LEU A 156 -0.02 2.16 -10.32
CA LEU A 156 0.67 3.13 -11.18
C LEU A 156 0.54 4.55 -10.60
N VAL A 157 1.64 5.10 -10.09
CA VAL A 157 1.71 6.50 -9.71
C VAL A 157 1.88 7.35 -10.97
N ILE A 158 1.08 8.41 -11.09
CA ILE A 158 1.08 9.34 -12.24
C ILE A 158 1.20 10.80 -11.78
N ASP A 159 1.45 11.70 -12.72
CA ASP A 159 1.41 13.15 -12.46
C ASP A 159 0.04 13.60 -11.92
N ALA A 160 0.06 14.50 -10.93
CA ALA A 160 -1.14 15.16 -10.42
C ALA A 160 -1.94 15.80 -11.56
N SER A 161 -3.24 15.57 -11.55
CA SER A 161 -4.14 16.24 -12.48
C SER A 161 -4.53 17.60 -11.93
N PRO A 162 -4.42 18.71 -12.70
CA PRO A 162 -4.96 19.97 -12.26
C PRO A 162 -6.48 19.85 -12.08
N GLU A 163 -7.02 20.61 -11.14
CA GLU A 163 -8.44 20.66 -10.75
C GLU A 163 -9.41 20.96 -11.91
N ASN A 164 -8.91 21.54 -13.01
CA ASN A 164 -9.68 21.90 -14.20
C ASN A 164 -9.53 20.90 -15.37
N ALA A 165 -8.92 19.73 -15.14
CA ALA A 165 -8.72 18.73 -16.18
C ALA A 165 -10.05 18.24 -16.79
N GLY A 166 -10.11 18.15 -18.12
CA GLY A 166 -11.29 17.69 -18.85
C GLY A 166 -12.36 18.75 -19.11
N LYS A 167 -12.17 19.99 -18.61
CA LYS A 167 -13.09 21.12 -18.86
C LYS A 167 -12.95 21.66 -20.28
N ILE A 168 -11.72 21.98 -20.72
CA ILE A 168 -11.43 22.58 -22.04
C ILE A 168 -10.98 21.51 -23.04
N VAL A 169 -9.80 20.94 -22.82
CA VAL A 169 -9.32 19.77 -23.55
C VAL A 169 -10.08 18.57 -23.05
N ARG A 170 -10.62 17.75 -23.95
CA ARG A 170 -11.37 16.56 -23.56
C ARG A 170 -11.12 15.44 -24.56
N ILE A 171 -10.92 14.24 -24.04
CA ILE A 171 -10.87 13.02 -24.82
C ILE A 171 -12.16 12.23 -24.59
N ASN A 172 -12.79 11.83 -25.69
CA ASN A 172 -14.08 11.15 -25.71
C ASN A 172 -13.92 9.64 -25.87
N SER A 173 -12.97 9.19 -26.69
CA SER A 173 -12.75 7.77 -26.94
C SER A 173 -11.31 7.44 -27.33
N LEU A 174 -10.94 6.18 -27.08
CA LEU A 174 -9.74 5.53 -27.58
C LEU A 174 -10.16 4.39 -28.52
N ALA A 175 -9.60 4.35 -29.73
CA ALA A 175 -9.93 3.34 -30.74
C ALA A 175 -8.63 2.74 -31.34
N PRO A 176 -8.31 1.48 -31.04
CA PRO A 176 -8.97 0.61 -30.05
C PRO A 176 -8.72 1.07 -28.61
N SER A 177 -9.57 0.65 -27.66
CA SER A 177 -9.38 0.91 -26.21
C SER A 177 -8.51 -0.14 -25.51
N LYS A 178 -8.07 -1.17 -26.24
CA LYS A 178 -7.24 -2.25 -25.74
C LYS A 178 -6.44 -2.89 -26.87
N GLY A 179 -5.29 -3.46 -26.54
CA GLY A 179 -4.50 -4.27 -27.47
C GLY A 179 -3.02 -4.32 -27.07
N LYS A 180 -2.17 -4.81 -27.97
CA LYS A 180 -0.75 -5.06 -27.70
C LYS A 180 0.09 -3.79 -27.82
N VAL A 181 1.31 -3.84 -27.30
CA VAL A 181 2.38 -2.89 -27.62
C VAL A 181 2.54 -2.76 -29.15
N GLY A 182 2.80 -1.54 -29.63
CA GLY A 182 3.07 -1.25 -31.04
C GLY A 182 1.83 -0.97 -31.89
N ILE A 183 0.62 -1.14 -31.38
CA ILE A 183 -0.59 -0.75 -32.14
C ILE A 183 -0.78 0.77 -32.12
N THR A 184 -1.31 1.30 -33.22
CA THR A 184 -1.76 2.69 -33.28
C THR A 184 -3.15 2.83 -32.65
N VAL A 185 -3.27 3.78 -31.73
CA VAL A 185 -4.50 4.14 -31.04
C VAL A 185 -4.92 5.53 -31.50
N LYS A 186 -6.14 5.64 -32.02
CA LYS A 186 -6.78 6.91 -32.32
C LYS A 186 -7.50 7.44 -31.08
N ILE A 187 -7.17 8.66 -30.68
CA ILE A 187 -7.89 9.43 -29.68
C ILE A 187 -8.86 10.35 -30.40
N THR A 188 -10.15 10.30 -30.05
CA THR A 188 -11.14 11.29 -30.50
C THR A 188 -11.49 12.20 -29.34
N GLY A 189 -11.54 13.52 -29.58
CA GLY A 189 -11.72 14.52 -28.54
C GLY A 189 -12.08 15.90 -29.10
N LYS A 190 -11.84 16.92 -28.27
CA LYS A 190 -12.02 18.33 -28.62
C LYS A 190 -10.90 19.19 -28.04
N SER A 191 -10.75 20.37 -28.63
CA SER A 191 -9.78 21.40 -28.21
C SER A 191 -8.33 20.92 -28.29
N PHE A 192 -8.00 20.10 -29.29
CA PHE A 192 -6.60 19.84 -29.61
C PHE A 192 -5.96 21.07 -30.28
N THR A 193 -4.63 21.11 -30.26
CA THR A 193 -3.82 22.07 -31.03
C THR A 193 -3.37 21.43 -32.34
N LYS A 194 -2.91 22.22 -33.31
CA LYS A 194 -2.40 21.65 -34.57
C LYS A 194 -1.18 20.75 -34.32
N ASP A 195 -0.15 21.24 -33.62
CA ASP A 195 1.16 20.55 -33.57
C ASP A 195 1.85 20.51 -32.19
N SER A 196 1.11 20.72 -31.08
CA SER A 196 1.71 20.75 -29.72
C SER A 196 0.87 20.00 -28.69
N ASN A 197 0.36 18.82 -29.08
CA ASN A 197 -0.32 17.93 -28.14
C ASN A 197 0.67 16.90 -27.58
N THR A 198 0.62 16.69 -26.28
CA THR A 198 1.33 15.61 -25.60
C THR A 198 0.32 14.57 -25.16
N VAL A 199 0.45 13.34 -25.65
CA VAL A 199 -0.29 12.20 -25.13
C VAL A 199 0.51 11.61 -23.97
N VAL A 200 -0.13 11.47 -22.81
CA VAL A 200 0.43 10.78 -21.66
C VAL A 200 -0.20 9.40 -21.57
N PHE A 201 0.62 8.36 -21.71
CA PHE A 201 0.24 6.95 -21.59
C PHE A 201 0.87 6.37 -20.33
N GLY A 202 0.06 6.11 -19.30
CA GLY A 202 0.57 5.85 -17.96
C GLY A 202 1.26 7.08 -17.39
N TYR A 203 2.59 7.02 -17.26
CA TYR A 203 3.46 8.14 -16.91
C TYR A 203 4.34 8.61 -18.09
N HIS A 204 4.30 7.91 -19.22
CA HIS A 204 5.15 8.23 -20.37
C HIS A 204 4.53 9.33 -21.23
N ARG A 205 5.34 10.32 -21.63
CA ARG A 205 4.95 11.47 -22.45
C ARG A 205 5.35 11.25 -23.91
N ILE A 206 4.39 11.33 -24.81
CA ILE A 206 4.57 11.30 -26.26
C ILE A 206 4.22 12.69 -26.79
N GLU A 207 5.25 13.47 -27.10
CA GLU A 207 5.14 14.89 -27.41
C GLU A 207 4.90 15.16 -28.90
N ASN A 208 4.53 16.40 -29.22
CA ASN A 208 4.40 16.91 -30.58
C ASN A 208 3.47 16.08 -31.49
N ILE A 209 2.40 15.51 -30.92
CA ILE A 209 1.42 14.76 -31.72
C ILE A 209 0.52 15.75 -32.47
N PRO A 210 0.47 15.67 -33.81
CA PRO A 210 -0.33 16.58 -34.61
C PRO A 210 -1.82 16.20 -34.62
N SER A 211 -2.69 17.21 -34.73
CA SER A 211 -4.13 17.08 -34.95
C SER A 211 -4.55 17.97 -36.12
N LYS A 212 -4.68 17.38 -37.31
CA LYS A 212 -5.06 18.12 -38.53
C LYS A 212 -6.48 18.72 -38.44
N ASP A 213 -7.38 17.99 -37.78
CA ASP A 213 -8.81 18.33 -37.63
C ASP A 213 -9.15 18.95 -36.27
N LEU A 214 -8.16 19.12 -35.39
CA LEU A 214 -8.30 19.58 -33.99
C LEU A 214 -9.20 18.69 -33.11
N LYS A 215 -9.53 17.49 -33.58
CA LYS A 215 -10.47 16.54 -32.96
C LYS A 215 -9.89 15.15 -32.81
N THR A 216 -8.85 14.80 -33.55
CA THR A 216 -8.24 13.47 -33.52
C THR A 216 -6.74 13.53 -33.33
N LEU A 217 -6.22 12.59 -32.54
CA LEU A 217 -4.79 12.33 -32.37
C LEU A 217 -4.55 10.85 -32.61
N GLN A 218 -3.32 10.50 -32.99
CA GLN A 218 -2.90 9.11 -33.08
C GLN A 218 -1.57 8.94 -32.35
N PHE A 219 -1.45 7.88 -31.56
CA PHE A 219 -0.19 7.50 -30.93
C PHE A 219 -0.02 5.99 -31.02
N THR A 220 1.22 5.52 -31.03
CA THR A 220 1.53 4.10 -30.95
C THR A 220 1.74 3.70 -29.51
N VAL A 221 1.14 2.60 -29.06
CA VAL A 221 1.34 2.08 -27.70
C VAL A 221 2.84 1.78 -27.51
N PRO A 222 3.55 2.47 -26.61
CA PRO A 222 4.99 2.38 -26.52
C PRO A 222 5.41 1.03 -25.93
N SER A 223 6.56 0.50 -26.36
CA SER A 223 7.16 -0.71 -25.79
C SER A 223 7.82 -0.48 -24.44
N GLN A 224 8.21 0.76 -24.18
CA GLN A 224 8.86 1.18 -22.95
C GLN A 224 8.27 2.51 -22.47
N LEU A 225 8.17 2.64 -21.16
CA LEU A 225 7.74 3.85 -20.50
C LEU A 225 8.96 4.53 -19.91
N VAL A 226 9.17 5.77 -20.36
CA VAL A 226 10.23 6.65 -19.87
C VAL A 226 9.66 7.57 -18.80
N TYR A 227 10.37 7.65 -17.68
CA TYR A 227 10.08 8.56 -16.59
C TYR A 227 10.19 10.03 -17.04
N PRO A 228 9.17 10.88 -16.81
CA PRO A 228 9.27 12.30 -17.14
C PRO A 228 10.21 12.99 -16.15
N CYS A 229 11.16 13.78 -16.66
CA CYS A 229 12.03 14.56 -15.79
C CYS A 229 11.18 15.60 -15.05
N LEU A 230 11.30 15.64 -13.72
CA LEU A 230 10.61 16.67 -12.93
C LEU A 230 11.29 18.02 -13.19
N PRO A 231 10.53 19.14 -13.22
CA PRO A 231 11.11 20.47 -13.28
C PRO A 231 12.13 20.64 -12.13
N ASN A 232 13.34 21.07 -12.47
CA ASN A 232 14.45 21.29 -11.53
C ASN A 232 14.98 20.02 -10.82
N GLN A 233 14.73 18.82 -11.36
CA GLN A 233 15.43 17.61 -10.94
C GLN A 233 16.17 16.97 -12.12
N PRO A 234 17.41 16.47 -11.91
CA PRO A 234 18.08 15.66 -12.90
C PRO A 234 17.17 14.49 -13.30
N CYS A 235 17.06 14.23 -14.60
CA CYS A 235 16.37 13.03 -15.05
C CYS A 235 17.07 11.83 -14.40
N PRO A 236 16.37 10.95 -13.66
CA PRO A 236 16.96 9.69 -13.25
C PRO A 236 17.46 8.99 -14.52
N THR A 237 18.72 8.53 -14.52
CA THR A 237 19.38 7.89 -15.67
C THR A 237 18.39 6.95 -16.35
N SER A 238 17.98 7.28 -17.59
CA SER A 238 16.77 6.80 -18.26
C SER A 238 16.46 5.33 -17.98
N THR A 239 15.71 5.04 -16.93
CA THR A 239 15.27 3.69 -16.62
C THR A 239 14.11 3.39 -17.55
N LEU A 240 14.42 2.68 -18.63
CA LEU A 240 13.43 2.20 -19.59
C LEU A 240 12.66 1.06 -18.95
N ASN A 241 11.40 1.33 -18.59
CA ASN A 241 10.53 0.31 -18.00
C ASN A 241 9.69 -0.33 -19.11
N PRO A 242 9.71 -1.66 -19.30
CA PRO A 242 8.90 -2.28 -20.33
C PRO A 242 7.40 -2.06 -20.05
N THR A 243 6.63 -1.80 -21.11
CA THR A 243 5.16 -1.75 -21.02
C THR A 243 4.64 -3.17 -20.83
N VAL A 244 4.20 -3.49 -19.62
CA VAL A 244 3.62 -4.80 -19.27
C VAL A 244 2.10 -4.82 -19.42
N PRO A 245 1.45 -5.99 -19.54
CA PRO A 245 0.00 -6.09 -19.54
C PRO A 245 -0.64 -5.41 -18.32
N GLY A 246 -1.70 -4.63 -18.54
CA GLY A 246 -2.33 -3.85 -17.49
C GLY A 246 -3.17 -2.68 -17.99
N ASN A 247 -3.76 -1.95 -17.06
CA ASN A 247 -4.56 -0.76 -17.36
C ASN A 247 -3.72 0.50 -17.22
N TYR A 248 -3.68 1.31 -18.29
CA TYR A 248 -2.91 2.54 -18.36
C TYR A 248 -3.84 3.75 -18.54
N PRO A 249 -3.76 4.77 -17.68
CA PRO A 249 -4.44 6.02 -17.90
C PRO A 249 -3.86 6.72 -19.15
N VAL A 250 -4.75 7.24 -19.99
CA VAL A 250 -4.43 8.04 -21.17
C VAL A 250 -4.99 9.43 -20.97
N ARG A 251 -4.13 10.45 -21.13
CA ARG A 251 -4.47 11.87 -21.03
C ARG A 251 -3.81 12.64 -22.17
N VAL A 252 -4.33 13.83 -22.46
CA VAL A 252 -3.78 14.76 -23.44
C VAL A 252 -3.52 16.10 -22.76
N PHE A 253 -2.33 16.65 -22.98
CA PHE A 253 -1.92 17.98 -22.55
C PHE A 253 -1.64 18.82 -23.79
N ASN A 254 -2.05 20.08 -23.77
CA ASN A 254 -1.61 21.08 -24.74
C ASN A 254 -1.68 22.46 -24.09
N THR A 255 -1.40 23.51 -24.87
CA THR A 255 -1.45 24.91 -24.40
C THR A 255 -2.83 25.36 -23.91
N LYS A 256 -3.92 24.66 -24.29
CA LYS A 256 -5.29 24.93 -23.83
C LYS A 256 -5.64 24.22 -22.52
N GLY A 257 -4.77 23.33 -22.04
CA GLY A 257 -4.91 22.66 -20.76
C GLY A 257 -4.81 21.14 -20.85
N VAL A 258 -5.43 20.47 -19.89
CA VAL A 258 -5.30 19.03 -19.68
C VAL A 258 -6.63 18.34 -19.84
N SER A 259 -6.64 17.17 -20.49
CA SER A 259 -7.85 16.38 -20.67
C SER A 259 -8.26 15.61 -19.42
N ASN A 260 -9.49 15.10 -19.44
CA ASN A 260 -9.90 13.98 -18.61
C ASN A 260 -9.04 12.75 -18.92
N THR A 261 -9.15 11.73 -18.07
CA THR A 261 -8.45 10.45 -18.25
C THR A 261 -9.39 9.43 -18.88
N LEU A 262 -8.90 8.69 -19.88
CA LEU A 262 -9.48 7.43 -20.32
C LEU A 262 -8.51 6.29 -19.98
N VAL A 263 -8.97 5.04 -20.02
CA VAL A 263 -8.12 3.88 -19.74
C VAL A 263 -7.92 3.09 -21.01
N PHE A 264 -6.65 2.77 -21.30
CA PHE A 264 -6.27 1.78 -22.30
C PHE A 264 -5.79 0.51 -21.62
N THR A 265 -6.25 -0.66 -22.07
CA THR A 265 -5.79 -1.95 -21.54
C THR A 265 -4.75 -2.58 -22.46
N VAL A 266 -3.50 -2.67 -21.99
CA VAL A 266 -2.45 -3.45 -22.66
C VAL A 266 -2.70 -4.93 -22.39
N LYS A 267 -2.73 -5.71 -23.48
CA LYS A 267 -2.89 -7.17 -23.47
C LYS A 267 -1.59 -7.89 -23.76
#